data_AF-A0A1L5KXF0-F1
#
_entry.id   AF-A0A1L5KXF0-F1
#
_cell.length_a   1.000
_cell.length_b   1.000
_cell.length_c   1.000
_cell.angle_alpha   90.00
_cell.angle_beta   90.00
_cell.angle_gamma   90.00
#
_symmetry.space_group_name_H-M   'P 1'
#
loop_
_entity.id
_entity.type
_entity.pdbx_description
1 polymer ?
#
loop_
_entity_poly.entity_id
_entity_poly.type
_entity_poly.pdbx_seq_one_letter_code
_entity_poly.pdbx_strand_id
1 'polypeptide(L)'
;MKHICCIILCFCTSIGSYAQNFADYFQNKTLRVDYIFTGDATQQAIYLDELSQLPTWAGRQHHLSELPLEGNGQIIVKDLASKQCIYKTSFSSLFQEWLSTDEAKETAKGFENTFLLPYPKQPVEIEVTLYSPRKKTMATYKHIVRPNDILIHKRGVSHVTPHRYMLQSGNEKDCIDVAILAEGYTEKEMDIFYQDAQRTCESLFSYEPFRSMKGKFNIVAVASPSTDSGVSVPRENLWKETAIHSHFDTFY
;
A
#
# COMPACT_ATOMS: atom_id res chain seq x y z
N MET A 1 -3.93 47.99 55.74
CA MET A 1 -3.21 47.31 54.64
C MET A 1 -4.28 46.75 53.69
N LYS A 2 -4.38 47.27 52.46
CA LYS A 2 -5.40 46.87 51.48
C LYS A 2 -4.86 45.70 50.66
N HIS A 3 -5.41 44.49 50.86
CA HIS A 3 -5.08 43.34 50.04
C HIS A 3 -5.93 43.36 48.77
N ILE A 4 -5.30 43.69 47.65
CA ILE A 4 -5.88 43.63 46.31
C ILE A 4 -5.81 42.18 45.86
N CYS A 5 -6.95 41.53 45.72
CA CYS A 5 -7.06 40.16 45.21
C CYS A 5 -7.18 40.24 43.67
N CYS A 6 -6.09 39.96 42.97
CA CYS A 6 -6.10 39.80 41.51
C CYS A 6 -6.65 38.41 41.16
N ILE A 7 -7.87 38.35 40.62
CA ILE A 7 -8.42 37.15 40.01
C ILE A 7 -7.94 37.12 38.56
N ILE A 8 -7.03 36.19 38.24
CA ILE A 8 -6.62 35.88 36.87
C ILE A 8 -7.66 34.92 36.29
N LEU A 9 -8.47 35.41 35.33
CA LEU A 9 -9.43 34.63 34.58
C LEU A 9 -8.71 33.92 33.43
N CYS A 10 -8.46 32.62 33.59
CA CYS A 10 -7.83 31.78 32.56
C CYS A 10 -8.90 31.40 31.52
N PHE A 11 -8.90 32.05 30.35
CA PHE A 11 -9.74 31.68 29.21
C PHE A 11 -9.18 30.39 28.57
N CYS A 12 -9.73 29.23 28.95
CA CYS A 12 -9.50 28.00 28.20
C CYS A 12 -10.29 28.07 26.88
N THR A 13 -9.64 28.53 25.81
CA THR A 13 -10.14 28.31 24.46
C THR A 13 -10.04 26.82 24.14
N SER A 14 -11.17 26.13 24.13
CA SER A 14 -11.27 24.76 23.63
C SER A 14 -10.99 24.76 22.13
N ILE A 15 -9.73 24.56 21.75
CA ILE A 15 -9.37 24.20 20.38
C ILE A 15 -9.99 22.83 20.15
N GLY A 16 -11.13 22.79 19.45
CA GLY A 16 -11.74 21.54 19.02
C GLY A 16 -10.74 20.78 18.15
N SER A 17 -10.31 19.61 18.60
CA SER A 17 -9.55 18.69 17.76
C SER A 17 -10.48 18.20 16.65
N TYR A 18 -10.38 18.81 15.47
CA TYR A 18 -11.08 18.34 14.28
C TYR A 18 -10.36 17.08 13.77
N ALA A 19 -10.82 15.91 14.22
CA ALA A 19 -10.42 14.66 13.61
C ALA A 19 -11.03 14.57 12.21
N GLN A 20 -10.21 14.40 11.18
CA GLN A 20 -10.68 14.25 9.80
C GLN A 20 -11.58 13.02 9.69
N ASN A 21 -12.82 13.19 9.21
CA ASN A 21 -13.70 12.07 8.94
C ASN A 21 -13.44 11.53 7.52
N PHE A 22 -13.35 10.21 7.37
CA PHE A 22 -13.19 9.56 6.08
C PHE A 22 -14.23 10.03 5.05
N ALA A 23 -15.49 10.14 5.48
CA ALA A 23 -16.60 10.48 4.62
C ALA A 23 -16.56 11.94 4.12
N ASP A 24 -15.73 12.82 4.66
CA ASP A 24 -15.63 14.21 4.19
C ASP A 24 -15.06 14.25 2.76
N TYR A 25 -14.05 13.43 2.48
CA TYR A 25 -13.30 13.47 1.21
C TYR A 25 -13.41 12.19 0.39
N PHE A 26 -13.74 11.05 0.99
CA PHE A 26 -13.59 9.75 0.34
C PHE A 26 -14.90 8.97 0.17
N GLN A 27 -14.93 8.17 -0.88
CA GLN A 27 -15.93 7.13 -1.13
C GLN A 27 -15.39 5.80 -0.59
N ASN A 28 -16.26 4.86 -0.22
CA ASN A 28 -15.85 3.52 0.22
C ASN A 28 -15.42 2.63 -0.97
N LYS A 29 -14.39 3.07 -1.69
CA LYS A 29 -13.76 2.45 -2.86
C LYS A 29 -12.25 2.75 -2.79
N THR A 30 -11.44 2.01 -3.53
CA THR A 30 -9.99 2.27 -3.60
C THR A 30 -9.63 2.90 -4.93
N LEU A 31 -8.85 3.97 -4.90
CA LEU A 31 -8.04 4.44 -6.02
C LEU A 31 -6.69 3.70 -5.95
N ARG A 32 -6.51 2.71 -6.83
CA ARG A 32 -5.21 2.07 -7.06
C ARG A 32 -4.43 2.91 -8.06
N VAL A 33 -3.17 3.18 -7.75
CA VAL A 33 -2.27 3.93 -8.63
C VAL A 33 -1.02 3.12 -8.87
N ASP A 34 -0.76 2.84 -10.15
CA ASP A 34 0.42 2.13 -10.60
C ASP A 34 1.43 3.14 -11.14
N TYR A 35 2.67 3.07 -10.66
CA TYR A 35 3.77 3.93 -11.11
C TYR A 35 4.92 3.09 -11.64
N ILE A 36 5.71 3.70 -12.51
CA ILE A 36 7.02 3.18 -12.89
C ILE A 36 8.07 4.06 -12.20
N PHE A 37 8.82 3.47 -11.27
CA PHE A 37 10.01 4.11 -10.70
C PHE A 37 11.18 3.79 -11.60
N THR A 38 11.83 4.84 -12.11
CA THR A 38 12.88 4.71 -13.11
C THR A 38 14.17 5.35 -12.62
N GLY A 39 15.30 4.87 -13.10
CA GLY A 39 16.57 5.54 -12.88
C GLY A 39 17.75 4.59 -12.87
N ASP A 40 18.85 5.12 -12.38
CA ASP A 40 20.14 4.48 -12.15
C ASP A 40 20.71 5.00 -10.81
N ALA A 41 21.94 4.65 -10.46
CA ALA A 41 22.59 5.06 -9.21
C ALA A 41 22.74 6.59 -9.06
N THR A 42 22.63 7.38 -10.13
CA THR A 42 22.87 8.82 -10.16
C THR A 42 21.59 9.66 -10.24
N GLN A 43 20.56 9.18 -10.94
CA GLN A 43 19.31 9.90 -11.15
C GLN A 43 18.10 8.98 -11.03
N GLN A 44 16.99 9.52 -10.50
CA GLN A 44 15.74 8.79 -10.34
C GLN A 44 14.55 9.66 -10.75
N ALA A 45 13.51 9.02 -11.29
CA ALA A 45 12.26 9.65 -11.69
C ALA A 45 11.08 8.71 -11.43
N ILE A 46 9.88 9.27 -11.42
CA ILE A 46 8.62 8.56 -11.17
C ILE A 46 7.64 8.98 -12.27
N TYR A 47 7.00 8.00 -12.90
CA TYR A 47 5.96 8.24 -13.91
C TYR A 47 4.70 7.46 -13.55
N LEU A 48 3.54 8.05 -13.84
CA LEU A 48 2.26 7.36 -13.76
C LEU A 48 2.16 6.31 -14.88
N ASP A 49 1.75 5.10 -14.53
CA ASP A 49 1.38 4.05 -15.47
C ASP A 49 -0.14 4.09 -15.70
N GLU A 50 -0.91 3.56 -14.74
CA GLU A 50 -2.37 3.47 -14.83
C GLU A 50 -3.05 3.86 -13.51
N LEU A 51 -4.28 4.37 -13.62
CA LEU A 51 -5.21 4.54 -12.50
C LEU A 51 -6.30 3.47 -12.55
N SER A 52 -6.57 2.85 -11.42
CA SER A 52 -7.60 1.81 -11.28
C SER A 52 -8.55 2.09 -10.10
N GLN A 53 -9.78 1.58 -10.19
CA GLN A 53 -10.77 1.62 -9.11
C GLN A 53 -11.09 0.20 -8.63
N LEU A 54 -10.97 -0.05 -7.31
CA LEU A 54 -11.47 -1.27 -6.65
C LEU A 54 -12.81 -1.00 -5.94
N PRO A 55 -13.68 -2.02 -5.77
CA PRO A 55 -15.06 -1.83 -5.31
C PRO A 55 -15.21 -1.37 -3.86
N THR A 56 -14.24 -1.63 -2.99
CA THR A 56 -14.25 -1.25 -1.57
C THR A 56 -12.95 -0.58 -1.15
N TRP A 57 -12.95 0.07 0.02
CA TRP A 57 -11.73 0.57 0.69
C TRP A 57 -11.49 -0.28 1.95
N ALA A 58 -10.40 -1.05 1.95
CA ALA A 58 -9.99 -1.92 3.06
C ALA A 58 -8.88 -1.29 3.94
N GLY A 59 -8.57 -0.01 3.71
CA GLY A 59 -7.56 0.69 4.49
C GLY A 59 -8.17 1.47 5.67
N ARG A 60 -7.32 2.24 6.33
CA ARG A 60 -7.70 2.97 7.55
C ARG A 60 -8.84 3.98 7.33
N GLN A 61 -9.66 4.14 8.36
CA GLN A 61 -10.73 5.15 8.47
C GLN A 61 -10.31 6.38 9.31
N HIS A 62 -9.19 6.26 10.04
CA HIS A 62 -8.67 7.25 10.99
C HIS A 62 -7.18 7.49 10.75
N HIS A 63 -6.60 8.53 11.39
CA HIS A 63 -5.20 8.94 11.19
C HIS A 63 -4.86 9.12 9.69
N LEU A 64 -5.80 9.69 8.93
CA LEU A 64 -5.75 9.76 7.47
C LEU A 64 -4.58 10.64 7.00
N SER A 65 -4.35 11.78 7.63
CA SER A 65 -3.26 12.70 7.26
C SER A 65 -1.93 12.43 7.98
N GLU A 66 -1.77 11.26 8.60
CA GLU A 66 -0.62 10.90 9.44
C GLU A 66 0.14 9.69 8.87
N LEU A 67 1.37 9.48 9.35
CA LEU A 67 2.22 8.34 8.98
C LEU A 67 2.63 7.56 10.24
N PRO A 68 2.45 6.23 10.27
CA PRO A 68 2.97 5.43 11.38
C PRO A 68 4.50 5.36 11.37
N LEU A 69 5.12 5.45 10.20
CA LEU A 69 6.57 5.44 9.97
C LEU A 69 6.92 6.34 8.78
N GLU A 70 8.13 6.89 8.76
CA GLU A 70 8.58 7.75 7.65
C GLU A 70 8.67 7.00 6.31
N GLY A 71 9.17 5.76 6.33
CA GLY A 71 9.50 4.99 5.12
C GLY A 71 10.66 5.58 4.30
N ASN A 72 11.03 4.89 3.22
CA ASN A 72 11.95 5.40 2.21
C ASN A 72 11.21 6.06 1.04
N GLY A 73 9.89 5.97 1.01
CA GLY A 73 9.02 6.69 0.09
C GLY A 73 7.71 7.07 0.77
N GLN A 74 7.10 8.15 0.31
CA GLN A 74 5.82 8.65 0.83
C GLN A 74 4.89 9.04 -0.32
N ILE A 75 3.59 8.82 -0.11
CA ILE A 75 2.51 9.37 -0.93
C ILE A 75 1.69 10.30 -0.07
N ILE A 76 1.48 11.51 -0.57
CA ILE A 76 0.64 12.53 0.04
C ILE A 76 -0.49 12.87 -0.92
N VAL A 77 -1.72 12.76 -0.45
CA VAL A 77 -2.93 13.13 -1.20
C VAL A 77 -3.47 14.41 -0.62
N LYS A 78 -3.65 15.42 -1.47
CA LYS A 78 -4.22 16.72 -1.11
C LYS A 78 -5.52 16.95 -1.86
N ASP A 79 -6.53 17.48 -1.18
CA ASP A 79 -7.71 18.02 -1.85
C ASP A 79 -7.28 19.13 -2.84
N LEU A 80 -7.75 19.09 -4.08
CA LEU A 80 -7.21 19.99 -5.11
C LEU A 80 -7.59 21.45 -4.86
N ALA A 81 -8.79 21.70 -4.31
CA ALA A 81 -9.32 23.04 -4.11
C ALA A 81 -8.67 23.75 -2.90
N SER A 82 -8.63 23.06 -1.76
CA SER A 82 -8.10 23.60 -0.50
C SER A 82 -6.60 23.38 -0.30
N LYS A 83 -6.00 22.43 -1.05
CA LYS A 83 -4.63 21.93 -0.86
C LYS A 83 -4.40 21.26 0.51
N GLN A 84 -5.47 21.00 1.27
CA GLN A 84 -5.40 20.29 2.53
C GLN A 84 -4.93 18.85 2.32
N CYS A 85 -3.99 18.39 3.14
CA CYS A 85 -3.57 17.00 3.18
C CYS A 85 -4.71 16.14 3.74
N ILE A 86 -5.22 15.20 2.94
CA ILE A 86 -6.38 14.37 3.27
C ILE A 86 -6.03 12.88 3.37
N TYR A 87 -4.86 12.44 2.87
CA TYR A 87 -4.36 11.09 3.08
C TYR A 87 -2.83 11.03 2.96
N LYS A 88 -2.16 10.21 3.78
CA LYS A 88 -0.71 9.92 3.65
C LYS A 88 -0.42 8.42 3.73
N THR A 89 0.54 7.91 3.00
CA THR A 89 1.07 6.56 3.26
C THR A 89 2.57 6.53 2.99
N SER A 90 3.28 5.64 3.66
CA SER A 90 4.72 5.46 3.47
C SER A 90 5.03 4.02 3.10
N PHE A 91 6.21 3.82 2.49
CA PHE A 91 6.65 2.53 1.96
C PHE A 91 8.17 2.50 1.82
N SER A 92 8.69 1.35 1.39
CA SER A 92 9.98 1.17 0.73
C SER A 92 9.74 0.34 -0.54
N SER A 93 10.70 0.23 -1.44
CA SER A 93 10.53 -0.54 -2.68
C SER A 93 11.76 -1.35 -3.08
N LEU A 94 11.53 -2.40 -3.86
CA LEU A 94 12.58 -3.21 -4.49
C LEU A 94 13.48 -2.36 -5.41
N PHE A 95 12.92 -1.32 -6.04
CA PHE A 95 13.68 -0.33 -6.79
C PHE A 95 14.75 0.36 -5.92
N GLN A 96 14.42 0.75 -4.69
CA GLN A 96 15.38 1.43 -3.80
C GLN A 96 16.49 0.50 -3.31
N GLU A 97 16.23 -0.82 -3.23
CA GLU A 97 17.29 -1.81 -3.02
C GLU A 97 18.18 -1.93 -4.26
N TRP A 98 17.58 -2.08 -5.44
CA TRP A 98 18.28 -2.20 -6.72
C TRP A 98 19.24 -1.03 -6.99
N LEU A 99 18.89 0.20 -6.61
CA LEU A 99 19.74 1.39 -6.79
C LEU A 99 21.13 1.29 -6.14
N SER A 100 21.31 0.37 -5.19
CA SER A 100 22.60 0.13 -4.52
C SER A 100 23.44 -0.99 -5.16
N THR A 101 22.90 -1.68 -6.16
CA THR A 101 23.57 -2.78 -6.87
C THR A 101 24.61 -2.26 -7.87
N ASP A 102 25.50 -3.14 -8.33
CA ASP A 102 26.46 -2.81 -9.37
C ASP A 102 25.78 -2.50 -10.71
N GLU A 103 24.69 -3.21 -11.04
CA GLU A 103 23.94 -3.00 -12.28
C GLU A 103 23.41 -1.57 -12.40
N ALA A 104 22.92 -0.98 -11.29
CA ALA A 104 22.41 0.38 -11.28
C ALA A 104 23.48 1.45 -11.59
N LYS A 105 24.77 1.12 -11.50
CA LYS A 105 25.85 2.04 -11.91
C LYS A 105 26.02 2.13 -13.41
N GLU A 106 25.53 1.13 -14.15
CA GLU A 106 25.78 0.96 -15.58
C GLU A 106 24.51 1.06 -16.42
N THR A 107 23.36 0.64 -15.88
CA THR A 107 22.12 0.50 -16.65
C THR A 107 20.94 1.13 -15.93
N ALA A 108 20.28 2.10 -16.56
CA ALA A 108 19.02 2.64 -16.07
C ALA A 108 17.85 1.66 -16.33
N LYS A 109 16.97 1.47 -15.34
CA LYS A 109 15.81 0.57 -15.40
C LYS A 109 14.51 1.24 -14.94
N GLY A 110 13.39 0.57 -15.19
CA GLY A 110 12.07 0.89 -14.65
C GLY A 110 11.49 -0.26 -13.83
N PHE A 111 10.79 0.06 -12.75
CA PHE A 111 10.19 -0.89 -11.81
C PHE A 111 8.73 -0.52 -11.53
N GLU A 112 7.84 -1.50 -11.62
CA GLU A 112 6.42 -1.35 -11.29
C GLU A 112 6.22 -1.18 -9.77
N ASN A 113 5.42 -0.19 -9.38
CA ASN A 113 5.11 0.11 -7.99
C ASN A 113 3.63 0.51 -7.84
N THR A 114 2.86 -0.33 -7.16
CA THR A 114 1.42 -0.14 -6.95
C THR A 114 1.12 0.37 -5.55
N PHE A 115 0.20 1.35 -5.44
CA PHE A 115 -0.27 1.87 -4.16
C PHE A 115 -1.79 1.99 -4.11
N LEU A 116 -2.34 1.81 -2.90
CA LEU A 116 -3.78 1.87 -2.63
C LEU A 116 -4.11 3.13 -1.83
N LEU A 117 -5.00 3.95 -2.38
CA LEU A 117 -5.46 5.20 -1.78
C LEU A 117 -6.99 5.18 -1.66
N PRO A 118 -7.59 5.85 -0.67
CA PRO A 118 -9.04 5.95 -0.61
C PRO A 118 -9.56 6.77 -1.79
N TYR A 119 -10.63 6.30 -2.45
CA TYR A 119 -11.12 6.92 -3.68
C TYR A 119 -11.78 8.28 -3.38
N PRO A 120 -11.34 9.39 -4.01
CA PRO A 120 -11.80 10.71 -3.63
C PRO A 120 -13.19 11.04 -4.20
N LYS A 121 -13.91 11.92 -3.51
CA LYS A 121 -15.19 12.51 -3.99
C LYS A 121 -14.97 13.66 -4.97
N GLN A 122 -13.88 14.40 -4.80
CA GLN A 122 -13.50 15.57 -5.60
C GLN A 122 -12.09 15.40 -6.18
N PRO A 123 -11.66 16.23 -7.15
CA PRO A 123 -10.30 16.16 -7.67
C PRO A 123 -9.25 16.29 -6.56
N VAL A 124 -8.15 15.55 -6.69
CA VAL A 124 -7.04 15.55 -5.74
C VAL A 124 -5.71 15.72 -6.47
N GLU A 125 -4.72 16.27 -5.76
CA GLU A 125 -3.32 16.26 -6.15
C GLU A 125 -2.60 15.17 -5.36
N ILE A 126 -1.95 14.24 -6.06
CA ILE A 126 -1.16 13.16 -5.46
C ILE A 126 0.31 13.47 -5.67
N GLU A 127 1.07 13.46 -4.57
CA GLU A 127 2.50 13.70 -4.54
C GLU A 127 3.22 12.44 -4.03
N VAL A 128 4.04 11.82 -4.88
CA VAL A 128 4.92 10.71 -4.50
C VAL A 128 6.34 11.25 -4.32
N THR A 129 7.01 10.87 -3.24
CA THR A 129 8.40 11.26 -2.97
C THR A 129 9.21 10.04 -2.57
N LEU A 130 10.40 9.88 -3.16
CA LEU A 130 11.40 8.89 -2.75
C LEU A 130 12.53 9.59 -2.00
N TYR A 131 13.00 8.93 -0.94
CA TYR A 131 14.06 9.42 -0.07
C TYR A 131 15.27 8.48 -0.08
N SER A 132 16.45 9.06 0.03
CA SER A 132 17.69 8.34 0.24
C SER A 132 17.80 7.85 1.70
N PRO A 133 18.74 6.94 2.01
CA PRO A 133 19.05 6.56 3.39
C PRO A 133 19.46 7.75 4.29
N ARG A 134 19.87 8.88 3.69
CA ARG A 134 20.18 10.14 4.39
C ARG A 134 18.96 11.08 4.51
N LYS A 135 17.76 10.58 4.25
CA LYS A 135 16.48 11.32 4.24
C LYS A 135 16.43 12.51 3.27
N LYS A 136 17.30 12.54 2.26
CA LYS A 136 17.23 13.53 1.18
C LYS A 136 16.30 13.04 0.09
N THR A 137 15.47 13.93 -0.44
CA THR A 137 14.63 13.67 -1.62
C THR A 137 15.49 13.26 -2.81
N MET A 138 15.14 12.12 -3.41
CA MET A 138 15.76 11.56 -4.62
C MET A 138 14.91 11.88 -5.85
N ALA A 139 13.61 11.60 -5.77
CA ALA A 139 12.64 11.87 -6.82
C ALA A 139 11.33 12.35 -6.22
N THR A 140 10.62 13.20 -6.95
CA THR A 140 9.26 13.62 -6.60
C THR A 140 8.41 13.69 -7.86
N TYR A 141 7.14 13.33 -7.73
CA TYR A 141 6.17 13.39 -8.82
C TYR A 141 4.81 13.84 -8.31
N LYS A 142 4.19 14.76 -9.05
CA LYS A 142 2.86 15.28 -8.77
C LYS A 142 1.95 15.07 -9.95
N HIS A 143 0.75 14.58 -9.70
CA HIS A 143 -0.30 14.51 -10.71
C HIS A 143 -1.67 14.77 -10.10
N ILE A 144 -2.63 15.12 -10.95
CA ILE A 144 -4.00 15.41 -10.54
C ILE A 144 -4.89 14.25 -10.97
N VAL A 145 -5.63 13.70 -10.02
CA VAL A 145 -6.68 12.69 -10.30
C VAL A 145 -8.04 13.37 -10.22
N ARG A 146 -8.83 13.21 -11.27
CA ARG A 146 -10.25 13.61 -11.29
C ARG A 146 -11.09 12.35 -11.15
N PRO A 147 -11.95 12.22 -10.11
CA PRO A 147 -12.64 10.95 -9.82
C PRO A 147 -13.67 10.53 -10.87
N ASN A 148 -13.99 11.40 -11.82
CA ASN A 148 -14.88 11.16 -12.95
C ASN A 148 -14.13 10.91 -14.28
N ASP A 149 -12.80 10.79 -14.25
CA ASP A 149 -12.03 10.39 -15.43
C ASP A 149 -12.43 8.97 -15.86
N ILE A 150 -12.83 8.86 -17.13
CA ILE A 150 -13.33 7.62 -17.72
C ILE A 150 -12.23 6.58 -17.94
N LEU A 151 -10.96 7.00 -17.95
CA LEU A 151 -9.81 6.12 -18.09
C LEU A 151 -9.37 5.48 -16.76
N ILE A 152 -10.04 5.81 -15.64
CA ILE A 152 -9.83 5.07 -14.38
C ILE A 152 -10.42 3.66 -14.54
N HIS A 153 -9.55 2.68 -14.67
CA HIS A 153 -9.90 1.30 -14.97
C HIS A 153 -10.63 0.63 -13.80
N LYS A 154 -11.88 0.24 -14.00
CA LYS A 154 -12.65 -0.50 -12.98
C LYS A 154 -12.19 -1.95 -12.90
N ARG A 155 -11.67 -2.36 -11.75
CA ARG A 155 -11.18 -3.72 -11.47
C ARG A 155 -11.95 -4.36 -10.31
N GLY A 156 -11.87 -5.68 -10.18
CA GLY A 156 -12.48 -6.42 -9.07
C GLY A 156 -14.02 -6.49 -9.08
N VAL A 157 -14.65 -6.25 -10.23
CA VAL A 157 -16.12 -6.34 -10.41
C VAL A 157 -16.57 -7.66 -11.04
N SER A 158 -15.66 -8.39 -11.66
CA SER A 158 -15.88 -9.66 -12.37
C SER A 158 -14.62 -10.50 -12.26
N HIS A 159 -14.74 -11.83 -12.41
CA HIS A 159 -13.61 -12.77 -12.35
C HIS A 159 -12.74 -12.58 -11.09
N VAL A 160 -13.37 -12.31 -9.95
CA VAL A 160 -12.68 -12.25 -8.67
C VAL A 160 -12.04 -13.61 -8.41
N THR A 161 -10.73 -13.62 -8.19
CA THR A 161 -9.95 -14.84 -7.96
C THR A 161 -10.57 -15.67 -6.83
N PRO A 162 -10.69 -17.00 -6.98
CA PRO A 162 -11.17 -17.86 -5.91
C PRO A 162 -10.38 -17.64 -4.63
N HIS A 163 -11.07 -17.54 -3.50
CA HIS A 163 -10.42 -17.24 -2.22
C HIS A 163 -11.20 -17.83 -1.04
N ARG A 164 -10.50 -17.99 0.08
CA ARG A 164 -11.06 -18.49 1.34
C ARG A 164 -10.50 -17.68 2.50
N TYR A 165 -11.35 -17.29 3.45
CA TYR A 165 -10.87 -16.71 4.71
C TYR A 165 -10.26 -17.80 5.59
N MET A 166 -8.99 -17.61 5.98
CA MET A 166 -8.31 -18.40 7.01
C MET A 166 -8.62 -17.86 8.41
N LEU A 167 -8.89 -16.56 8.51
CA LEU A 167 -9.34 -15.86 9.71
C LEU A 167 -10.23 -14.69 9.26
N GLN A 168 -11.40 -14.53 9.89
CA GLN A 168 -12.27 -13.38 9.65
C GLN A 168 -12.79 -12.88 10.99
N SER A 169 -12.14 -11.85 11.54
CA SER A 169 -12.47 -11.28 12.84
C SER A 169 -13.54 -10.19 12.76
N GLY A 170 -13.72 -9.58 11.59
CA GLY A 170 -14.68 -8.50 11.38
C GLY A 170 -14.74 -8.02 9.91
N ASN A 171 -15.35 -6.87 9.69
CA ASN A 171 -15.38 -6.23 8.36
C ASN A 171 -14.05 -5.53 8.03
N GLU A 172 -13.88 -5.13 6.77
CA GLU A 172 -12.65 -4.52 6.22
C GLU A 172 -12.33 -3.11 6.73
N LYS A 173 -13.24 -2.49 7.51
CA LYS A 173 -13.04 -1.16 8.10
C LYS A 173 -12.48 -1.24 9.52
N ASP A 174 -12.78 -2.33 10.22
CA ASP A 174 -12.46 -2.53 11.64
C ASP A 174 -11.24 -3.44 11.86
N CYS A 175 -10.85 -4.20 10.84
CA CYS A 175 -9.73 -5.15 10.87
C CYS A 175 -8.65 -4.78 9.85
N ILE A 176 -7.42 -5.25 10.11
CA ILE A 176 -6.32 -5.24 9.16
C ILE A 176 -6.51 -6.46 8.25
N ASP A 177 -6.77 -6.22 6.96
CA ASP A 177 -6.87 -7.28 5.96
C ASP A 177 -5.49 -7.66 5.41
N VAL A 178 -5.15 -8.94 5.51
CA VAL A 178 -3.92 -9.53 4.95
C VAL A 178 -4.31 -10.60 3.94
N ALA A 179 -3.79 -10.46 2.72
CA ALA A 179 -3.97 -11.44 1.66
C ALA A 179 -2.71 -12.33 1.54
N ILE A 180 -2.93 -13.65 1.51
CA ILE A 180 -1.91 -14.65 1.17
C ILE A 180 -2.22 -15.09 -0.27
N LEU A 181 -1.29 -14.88 -1.20
CA LEU A 181 -1.48 -15.23 -2.62
C LEU A 181 -0.72 -16.52 -2.96
N ALA A 182 -1.30 -17.33 -3.84
CA ALA A 182 -0.64 -18.49 -4.41
C ALA A 182 0.33 -18.08 -5.52
N GLU A 183 1.58 -18.51 -5.45
CA GLU A 183 2.58 -18.32 -6.50
C GLU A 183 3.29 -19.65 -6.78
N GLY A 184 3.32 -20.05 -8.05
CA GLY A 184 3.87 -21.35 -8.46
C GLY A 184 3.01 -22.56 -8.11
N TYR A 185 1.71 -22.38 -7.86
CA TYR A 185 0.74 -23.45 -7.64
C TYR A 185 -0.24 -23.52 -8.81
N THR A 186 -0.34 -24.67 -9.46
CA THR A 186 -1.36 -24.93 -10.47
C THR A 186 -2.74 -25.13 -9.81
N GLU A 187 -3.82 -25.11 -10.59
CA GLU A 187 -5.18 -25.37 -10.06
C GLU A 187 -5.29 -26.68 -9.26
N LYS A 188 -4.53 -27.71 -9.66
CA LYS A 188 -4.51 -29.03 -9.01
C LYS A 188 -3.83 -29.01 -7.64
N GLU A 189 -3.07 -27.97 -7.34
CA GLU A 189 -2.27 -27.82 -6.12
C GLU A 189 -2.90 -26.85 -5.12
N MET A 190 -4.11 -26.34 -5.40
CA MET A 190 -4.75 -25.34 -4.54
C MET A 190 -5.09 -25.85 -3.13
N ASP A 191 -5.31 -27.16 -2.96
CA ASP A 191 -5.47 -27.75 -1.62
C ASP A 191 -4.17 -27.66 -0.81
N ILE A 192 -3.00 -27.82 -1.46
CA ILE A 192 -1.69 -27.64 -0.83
C ILE A 192 -1.51 -26.17 -0.45
N PHE A 193 -1.80 -25.25 -1.37
CA PHE A 193 -1.75 -23.81 -1.10
C PHE A 193 -2.62 -23.42 0.11
N TYR A 194 -3.85 -23.90 0.21
CA TYR A 194 -4.70 -23.60 1.36
C TYR A 194 -4.15 -24.14 2.68
N GLN A 195 -3.50 -25.31 2.67
CA GLN A 195 -2.79 -25.81 3.86
C GLN A 195 -1.59 -24.93 4.23
N ASP A 196 -0.84 -24.45 3.25
CA ASP A 196 0.29 -23.54 3.49
C ASP A 196 -0.20 -22.17 4.00
N ALA A 197 -1.31 -21.66 3.49
CA ALA A 197 -1.96 -20.45 3.99
C ALA A 197 -2.47 -20.63 5.42
N GLN A 198 -3.02 -21.79 5.77
CA GLN A 198 -3.38 -22.13 7.15
C GLN A 198 -2.14 -22.15 8.05
N ARG A 199 -1.05 -22.81 7.63
CA ARG A 199 0.21 -22.87 8.38
C ARG A 199 0.81 -21.47 8.59
N THR A 200 0.68 -20.60 7.59
CA THR A 200 1.09 -19.18 7.67
C THR A 200 0.30 -18.43 8.74
N CYS A 201 -1.03 -18.60 8.74
CA CYS A 201 -1.91 -18.01 9.75
C CYS A 201 -1.57 -18.52 11.17
N GLU A 202 -1.38 -19.82 11.34
CA GLU A 202 -1.00 -20.44 12.62
C GLU A 202 0.35 -19.92 13.13
N SER A 203 1.35 -19.87 12.25
CA SER A 203 2.68 -19.34 12.56
C SER A 203 2.60 -17.88 13.00
N LEU A 204 2.00 -16.98 12.21
CA LEU A 204 1.90 -15.55 12.52
C LEU A 204 1.28 -15.31 13.90
N PHE A 205 0.16 -15.96 14.20
CA PHE A 205 -0.56 -15.77 15.46
C PHE A 205 -0.01 -16.61 16.63
N SER A 206 1.13 -17.30 16.45
CA SER A 206 1.89 -17.89 17.55
C SER A 206 2.80 -16.85 18.24
N TYR A 207 3.13 -15.75 17.56
CA TYR A 207 4.02 -14.69 18.04
C TYR A 207 3.25 -13.51 18.65
N GLU A 208 3.76 -12.93 19.73
CA GLU A 208 3.29 -11.62 20.22
C GLU A 208 3.92 -10.46 19.40
N PRO A 209 3.22 -9.32 19.21
CA PRO A 209 1.87 -9.01 19.71
C PRO A 209 0.72 -9.54 18.83
N PHE A 210 1.01 -10.22 17.71
CA PHE A 210 -0.04 -10.71 16.79
C PHE A 210 -1.02 -11.67 17.49
N ARG A 211 -0.52 -12.56 18.35
CA ARG A 211 -1.32 -13.51 19.13
C ARG A 211 -2.39 -12.80 19.97
N SER A 212 -1.99 -11.86 20.83
CA SER A 212 -2.94 -11.10 21.67
C SER A 212 -3.82 -10.15 20.86
N MET A 213 -3.36 -9.69 19.70
CA MET A 213 -4.12 -8.81 18.80
C MET A 213 -4.86 -9.54 17.67
N LYS A 214 -4.96 -10.88 17.70
CA LYS A 214 -5.50 -11.69 16.58
C LYS A 214 -6.88 -11.22 16.11
N GLY A 215 -7.74 -10.79 17.03
CA GLY A 215 -9.07 -10.25 16.72
C GLY A 215 -9.09 -8.92 15.95
N LYS A 216 -7.92 -8.35 15.62
CA LYS A 216 -7.77 -7.14 14.79
C LYS A 216 -7.43 -7.45 13.33
N PHE A 217 -7.38 -8.73 12.94
CA PHE A 217 -6.95 -9.14 11.60
C PHE A 217 -7.99 -9.99 10.89
N ASN A 218 -8.04 -9.82 9.57
CA ASN A 218 -8.62 -10.76 8.64
C ASN A 218 -7.50 -11.34 7.77
N ILE A 219 -7.49 -12.66 7.57
CA ILE A 219 -6.53 -13.35 6.69
C ILE A 219 -7.32 -14.05 5.59
N VAL A 220 -7.08 -13.67 4.34
CA VAL A 220 -7.69 -14.28 3.15
C VAL A 220 -6.63 -14.99 2.32
N ALA A 221 -6.83 -16.26 2.00
CA ALA A 221 -6.02 -17.01 1.06
C ALA A 221 -6.63 -16.89 -0.34
N VAL A 222 -5.87 -16.33 -1.29
CA VAL A 222 -6.27 -16.04 -2.67
C VAL A 222 -5.59 -17.04 -3.59
N ALA A 223 -6.38 -17.94 -4.18
CA ALA A 223 -5.93 -19.01 -5.05
C ALA A 223 -5.72 -18.51 -6.48
N SER A 224 -4.62 -17.78 -6.70
CA SER A 224 -4.16 -17.31 -8.01
C SER A 224 -3.42 -18.43 -8.76
N PRO A 225 -4.03 -19.07 -9.78
CA PRO A 225 -3.42 -20.21 -10.45
C PRO A 225 -2.23 -19.82 -11.32
N SER A 226 -1.16 -20.61 -11.23
CA SER A 226 -0.04 -20.62 -12.18
C SER A 226 -0.28 -21.64 -13.30
N THR A 227 0.32 -21.40 -14.46
CA THR A 227 0.42 -22.42 -15.53
C THR A 227 1.36 -23.55 -15.10
N ASP A 228 2.53 -23.18 -14.56
CA ASP A 228 3.56 -24.11 -14.11
C ASP A 228 3.60 -24.24 -12.57
N SER A 229 3.92 -25.45 -12.10
CA SER A 229 4.25 -25.71 -10.68
C SER A 229 5.69 -25.29 -10.37
N GLY A 230 5.92 -24.65 -9.23
CA GLY A 230 7.20 -24.06 -8.80
C GLY A 230 7.43 -22.66 -9.35
N VAL A 231 8.65 -22.13 -9.19
CA VAL A 231 9.02 -20.75 -9.59
C VAL A 231 10.28 -20.73 -10.46
N SER A 232 10.53 -19.61 -11.14
CA SER A 232 11.69 -19.49 -12.04
C SER A 232 13.02 -19.48 -11.28
N VAL A 233 14.04 -20.13 -11.85
CA VAL A 233 15.42 -20.17 -11.34
C VAL A 233 16.37 -19.78 -12.47
N PRO A 234 16.63 -18.47 -12.66
CA PRO A 234 17.43 -17.95 -13.78
C PRO A 234 18.82 -18.58 -13.92
N ARG A 235 19.57 -18.81 -12.83
CA ARG A 235 20.92 -19.41 -12.89
C ARG A 235 20.92 -20.86 -13.41
N GLU A 236 19.78 -21.54 -13.31
CA GLU A 236 19.57 -22.90 -13.84
C GLU A 236 18.94 -22.89 -15.24
N ASN A 237 18.72 -21.69 -15.81
CA ASN A 237 18.00 -21.48 -17.06
C ASN A 237 16.58 -22.07 -17.05
N LEU A 238 15.93 -22.06 -15.88
CA LEU A 238 14.57 -22.53 -15.68
C LEU A 238 13.62 -21.33 -15.61
N TRP A 239 12.82 -21.12 -16.64
CA TRP A 239 11.81 -20.06 -16.74
C TRP A 239 10.42 -20.68 -16.72
N LYS A 240 9.61 -20.30 -15.74
CA LYS A 240 8.25 -20.83 -15.52
C LYS A 240 7.20 -19.74 -15.70
N GLU A 241 6.04 -20.13 -16.21
CA GLU A 241 4.87 -19.28 -16.35
C GLU A 241 4.00 -19.37 -15.08
N THR A 242 4.17 -18.40 -14.18
CA THR A 242 3.52 -18.38 -12.86
C THR A 242 2.65 -17.14 -12.65
N ALA A 243 1.77 -17.20 -11.64
CA ALA A 243 0.74 -16.19 -11.38
C ALA A 243 1.26 -14.76 -11.17
N ILE A 244 2.41 -14.61 -10.49
CA ILE A 244 3.04 -13.30 -10.24
C ILE A 244 4.47 -13.20 -10.77
N HIS A 245 4.88 -14.15 -11.61
CA HIS A 245 6.18 -14.14 -12.32
C HIS A 245 7.40 -14.03 -11.40
N SER A 246 7.35 -14.68 -10.23
CA SER A 246 8.49 -14.65 -9.31
C SER A 246 9.70 -15.42 -9.86
N HIS A 247 10.89 -15.00 -9.44
CA HIS A 247 12.14 -15.65 -9.81
C HIS A 247 13.17 -15.54 -8.68
N PHE A 248 14.05 -16.54 -8.59
CA PHE A 248 15.28 -16.45 -7.81
C PHE A 248 16.32 -15.55 -8.50
N ASP A 249 17.52 -15.44 -7.92
CA ASP A 249 18.66 -14.72 -8.50
C ASP A 249 18.37 -13.21 -8.72
N THR A 250 17.48 -12.64 -7.90
CA THR A 250 17.21 -11.20 -7.87
C THR A 250 18.49 -10.47 -7.46
N PHE A 251 19.00 -9.64 -8.37
CA PHE A 251 20.27 -8.91 -8.23
C PHE A 251 21.54 -9.79 -8.23
N TYR A 252 21.46 -10.96 -8.87
CA TYR A 252 22.52 -11.97 -9.05
C TYR A 252 22.95 -12.68 -7.76
#